data_AF-A0A3D0HHQ8-F1
#
_entry.id   AF-A0A3D0HHQ8-F1
#
_cell.length_a   1.000
_cell.length_b   1.000
_cell.length_c   1.000
_cell.angle_alpha   90.00
_cell.angle_beta   90.00
_cell.angle_gamma   90.00
#
_symmetry.space_group_name_H-M   'P 1'
#
loop_
_entity.id
_entity.type
_entity.pdbx_description
1 polymer ?
#
loop_
_entity_poly.entity_id
_entity_poly.type
_entity_poly.pdbx_seq_one_letter_code
_entity_poly.pdbx_strand_id
1 'polypeptide(L)'
;IELLPSVIDAVGNSIEVLVDGGVRRGSDVVKACALGARAVMFGRPYLYGLGAAGELGVQWALDHITSGVSRTMALIGETSITKLSRDSIFER
;
A
#
# COMPACT_ATOMS: atom_id res chain seq x y z
N ILE A 1 8.41 -0.30 6.98
CA ILE A 1 8.52 0.27 5.62
C ILE A 1 9.95 0.75 5.31
N GLU A 2 10.71 1.22 6.30
CA GLU A 2 12.09 1.72 6.13
C GLU A 2 13.07 0.69 5.54
N LEU A 3 12.87 -0.60 5.79
CA LEU A 3 13.70 -1.67 5.23
C LEU A 3 13.31 -2.06 3.80
N LEU A 4 12.17 -1.59 3.27
CA LEU A 4 11.72 -2.00 1.94
C LEU A 4 12.71 -1.57 0.84
N PRO A 5 13.23 -0.33 0.79
CA PRO A 5 14.18 0.08 -0.24
C PRO A 5 15.42 -0.79 -0.33
N SER A 6 16.04 -1.14 0.81
CA SER A 6 17.26 -1.97 0.81
C SER A 6 16.99 -3.40 0.34
N VAL A 7 15.81 -3.95 0.63
CA VAL A 7 15.39 -5.25 0.09
C VAL A 7 15.21 -5.16 -1.43
N ILE A 8 14.51 -4.13 -1.93
CA ILE A 8 14.30 -3.89 -3.36
C ILE A 8 15.65 -3.75 -4.09
N ASP A 9 16.58 -2.98 -3.53
CA ASP A 9 17.90 -2.75 -4.14
C ASP A 9 18.72 -4.06 -4.19
N ALA A 10 18.58 -4.95 -3.20
CA ALA A 10 19.27 -6.23 -3.17
C ALA A 10 18.71 -7.26 -4.16
N VAL A 11 17.39 -7.27 -4.40
CA VAL A 11 16.75 -8.27 -5.29
C VAL A 11 16.56 -7.78 -6.73
N GLY A 12 16.57 -6.47 -6.95
CA GLY A 12 16.27 -5.84 -8.24
C GLY A 12 14.92 -6.31 -8.79
N ASN A 13 14.89 -6.62 -10.10
CA ASN A 13 13.68 -7.09 -10.80
C ASN A 13 13.58 -8.62 -10.89
N SER A 14 14.37 -9.36 -10.10
CA SER A 14 14.43 -10.82 -10.21
C SER A 14 13.20 -11.51 -9.60
N ILE A 15 12.55 -10.88 -8.61
CA ILE A 15 11.38 -11.40 -7.90
C ILE A 15 10.43 -10.26 -7.53
N GLU A 16 9.14 -10.58 -7.41
CA GLU A 16 8.16 -9.65 -6.86
C GLU A 16 8.28 -9.56 -5.34
N VAL A 17 8.32 -8.33 -4.80
CA VAL A 17 8.37 -8.09 -3.35
C VAL A 17 7.02 -7.59 -2.87
N LEU A 18 6.43 -8.32 -1.92
CA LEU A 18 5.23 -7.91 -1.21
C LEU A 18 5.61 -7.46 0.20
N VAL A 19 4.86 -6.52 0.77
CA VAL A 19 5.12 -6.00 2.13
C VAL A 19 3.85 -5.95 2.98
N ASP A 20 3.96 -6.37 4.25
CA ASP A 20 2.98 -6.11 5.32
C ASP A 20 3.72 -5.43 6.48
N GLY A 21 2.99 -4.96 7.47
CA GLY A 21 3.50 -4.34 8.68
C GLY A 21 3.04 -2.90 8.78
N GLY A 22 1.81 -2.70 9.25
CA GLY A 22 1.31 -1.38 9.64
C GLY A 22 0.60 -0.58 8.55
N VAL A 23 0.20 -1.19 7.43
CA VAL A 23 -0.64 -0.54 6.39
C VAL A 23 -2.03 -0.21 6.96
N ARG A 24 -2.40 1.06 7.04
CA ARG A 24 -3.70 1.51 7.62
C ARG A 24 -4.44 2.53 6.75
N ARG A 25 -3.75 3.15 5.80
CA ARG A 25 -4.31 4.18 4.91
C ARG A 25 -3.93 3.87 3.47
N GLY A 26 -4.71 4.38 2.52
CA GLY A 26 -4.37 4.27 1.10
C GLY A 26 -3.01 4.89 0.74
N SER A 27 -2.60 5.96 1.44
CA SER A 27 -1.27 6.56 1.29
C SER A 27 -0.13 5.62 1.66
N ASP A 28 -0.35 4.68 2.60
CA ASP A 28 0.68 3.71 3.00
C ASP A 28 0.91 2.70 1.86
N VAL A 29 -0.18 2.30 1.18
CA VAL A 29 -0.13 1.45 -0.01
C VAL A 29 0.64 2.16 -1.13
N VAL A 30 0.26 3.41 -1.44
CA VAL A 30 0.92 4.21 -2.49
C VAL A 30 2.40 4.39 -2.18
N LYS A 31 2.75 4.70 -0.93
CA LYS A 31 4.15 4.83 -0.51
C LYS A 31 4.92 3.52 -0.66
N ALA A 32 4.35 2.38 -0.28
CA ALA A 32 5.01 1.09 -0.45
C ALA A 32 5.25 0.75 -1.93
N CYS A 33 4.26 0.98 -2.79
CA CYS A 33 4.41 0.75 -4.22
C CYS A 33 5.45 1.69 -4.85
N ALA A 34 5.45 2.97 -4.49
CA ALA A 34 6.45 3.94 -4.92
C ALA A 34 7.89 3.56 -4.50
N LEU A 35 8.03 2.89 -3.36
CA LEU A 35 9.31 2.37 -2.87
C LEU A 35 9.71 1.02 -3.50
N GLY A 36 8.90 0.48 -4.42
CA GLY A 36 9.22 -0.71 -5.22
C GLY A 36 8.46 -1.98 -4.83
N ALA A 37 7.59 -1.96 -3.82
CA ALA A 37 6.74 -3.13 -3.55
C ALA A 37 5.75 -3.37 -4.70
N ARG A 38 5.55 -4.63 -5.07
CA ARG A 38 4.55 -5.05 -6.05
C ARG A 38 3.12 -4.88 -5.52
N ALA A 39 2.93 -5.23 -4.25
CA ALA A 39 1.67 -5.12 -3.55
C ALA A 39 1.91 -5.03 -2.04
N VAL A 40 0.86 -4.66 -1.31
CA VAL A 40 0.86 -4.71 0.14
C VAL A 40 -0.16 -5.71 0.66
N MET A 41 0.13 -6.29 1.81
CA MET A 41 -0.82 -7.10 2.57
C MET A 41 -1.20 -6.32 3.85
N PHE A 42 -2.34 -6.67 4.44
CA PHE A 42 -2.71 -6.16 5.75
C PHE A 42 -3.51 -7.20 6.53
N GLY A 43 -3.06 -7.53 7.74
CA GLY A 43 -3.76 -8.48 8.61
C GLY A 43 -4.82 -7.84 9.50
N ARG A 44 -4.40 -7.19 10.59
CA ARG A 44 -5.30 -6.68 11.65
C ARG A 44 -6.52 -5.87 11.16
N PRO A 45 -6.43 -4.96 10.16
CA PRO A 45 -7.58 -4.17 9.75
C PRO A 45 -8.77 -5.00 9.25
N TYR A 46 -8.56 -6.05 8.46
CA TYR A 46 -9.68 -6.88 7.98
C TYR A 46 -10.28 -7.70 9.13
N LEU A 47 -9.45 -8.17 10.07
CA LEU A 47 -9.92 -8.89 11.27
C LEU A 47 -10.76 -7.99 12.19
N TYR A 48 -10.42 -6.70 12.29
CA TYR A 48 -11.22 -5.74 13.05
C TYR A 48 -12.57 -5.47 12.36
N GLY A 49 -12.57 -5.35 11.03
CA GLY A 49 -13.81 -5.30 10.26
C GLY A 49 -14.68 -6.53 10.49
N LEU A 50 -14.08 -7.72 10.40
CA LEU A 50 -14.75 -8.99 10.66
C LEU A 50 -15.39 -9.04 12.05
N GLY A 51 -14.65 -8.62 13.09
CA GLY A 51 -15.17 -8.59 14.46
C GLY A 51 -16.27 -7.54 14.67
N ALA A 52 -16.24 -6.43 13.93
CA ALA A 52 -17.20 -5.34 14.10
C ALA A 52 -18.55 -5.60 13.40
N ALA A 53 -18.52 -6.17 12.19
CA ALA A 53 -19.73 -6.33 11.36
C ALA A 53 -19.68 -7.54 10.42
N GLY A 54 -18.90 -8.58 10.75
CA GLY A 54 -18.77 -9.76 9.91
C GLY A 54 -18.24 -9.43 8.51
N GLU A 55 -18.82 -10.05 7.49
CA GLU A 55 -18.49 -9.81 6.08
C GLU A 55 -18.58 -8.32 5.70
N LEU A 56 -19.63 -7.61 6.15
CA LEU A 56 -19.82 -6.19 5.83
C LEU A 56 -18.68 -5.32 6.36
N GLY A 57 -18.12 -5.67 7.52
CA GLY A 57 -16.99 -4.94 8.08
C GLY A 57 -15.68 -5.24 7.35
N VAL A 58 -15.50 -6.48 6.86
CA VAL A 58 -14.37 -6.82 5.97
C VAL A 58 -14.46 -6.03 4.66
N GLN A 59 -15.65 -6.02 4.03
CA GLN A 59 -15.91 -5.25 2.81
C GLN A 59 -15.63 -3.77 3.03
N TRP A 60 -16.12 -3.19 4.12
CA TRP A 60 -15.85 -1.79 4.45
C TRP A 60 -14.35 -1.50 4.61
N ALA A 61 -13.58 -2.38 5.26
CA ALA A 61 -12.15 -2.20 5.43
C ALA A 61 -11.39 -2.23 4.07
N LEU A 62 -11.78 -3.14 3.17
CA LEU A 62 -11.25 -3.23 1.81
C LEU A 62 -11.59 -1.97 1.00
N ASP A 63 -12.85 -1.52 1.03
CA ASP A 63 -13.31 -0.33 0.31
C ASP A 63 -12.65 0.95 0.84
N HIS A 64 -12.46 1.05 2.15
CA HIS A 64 -11.82 2.19 2.79
C HIS A 64 -10.38 2.36 2.31
N ILE A 65 -9.60 1.27 2.30
CA ILE A 65 -8.21 1.29 1.80
C ILE A 65 -8.19 1.60 0.31
N THR A 66 -9.00 0.90 -0.49
CA THR A 66 -9.04 1.07 -1.96
C THR A 66 -9.43 2.49 -2.36
N SER A 67 -10.46 3.05 -1.73
CA SER A 67 -10.87 4.45 -1.93
C SER A 67 -9.79 5.43 -1.49
N GLY A 68 -9.05 5.10 -0.42
CA GLY A 68 -7.88 5.84 0.01
C GLY A 68 -6.78 5.87 -1.05
N VAL A 69 -6.48 4.73 -1.69
CA VAL A 69 -5.48 4.64 -2.77
C VAL A 69 -5.89 5.54 -3.93
N SER A 70 -7.12 5.38 -4.45
CA SER A 70 -7.63 6.19 -5.56
C SER A 70 -7.55 7.69 -5.26
N ARG A 71 -7.90 8.09 -4.03
CA ARG A 71 -7.81 9.49 -3.58
C ARG A 71 -6.36 9.97 -3.51
N THR A 72 -5.44 9.19 -2.95
CA THR A 72 -4.02 9.58 -2.88
C THR A 72 -3.43 9.71 -4.29
N MET A 73 -3.67 8.74 -5.17
CA MET A 73 -3.21 8.77 -6.57
C MET A 73 -3.71 10.02 -7.31
N ALA A 74 -5.00 10.34 -7.17
CA ALA A 74 -5.59 11.54 -7.77
C ALA A 74 -4.95 12.84 -7.23
N LEU A 75 -4.66 12.91 -5.92
CA LEU A 75 -4.06 14.09 -5.29
C LEU A 75 -2.59 14.30 -5.70
N ILE A 76 -1.86 13.23 -6.01
CA ILE A 76 -0.47 13.32 -6.49
C ILE A 76 -0.36 13.35 -8.03
N GLY A 77 -1.50 13.38 -8.74
CA GLY A 77 -1.53 13.49 -10.20
C GLY A 77 -1.19 12.19 -10.94
N GLU A 78 -1.21 11.04 -10.28
CA GLU A 78 -0.84 9.76 -10.89
C GLU A 78 -2.07 8.96 -11.33
N THR A 79 -2.02 8.44 -12.55
CA THR A 79 -3.15 7.72 -13.17
C THR A 79 -2.99 6.19 -13.16
N SER A 80 -1.82 5.69 -12.77
CA SER A 80 -1.54 4.26 -12.68
C SER A 80 -0.52 3.98 -11.57
N ILE A 81 -0.74 2.91 -10.81
CA ILE A 81 0.23 2.42 -9.80
C ILE A 81 1.60 2.14 -10.44
N THR A 82 1.63 1.73 -11.71
CA THR A 82 2.88 1.43 -12.43
C THR A 82 3.75 2.66 -12.73
N LYS A 83 3.22 3.87 -12.54
CA LYS A 83 3.96 5.12 -12.72
C LYS A 83 4.60 5.63 -11.42
N LEU A 84 4.24 5.04 -10.29
CA LEU A 84 4.83 5.41 -9.01
C LEU A 84 6.33 5.09 -8.99
N SER A 85 7.11 6.03 -8.48
CA SER A 85 8.55 5.88 -8.30
C SER A 85 8.98 6.51 -6.97
N ARG A 86 10.26 6.40 -6.63
CA ARG A 86 10.81 7.07 -5.45
C ARG A 86 10.65 8.60 -5.53
N ASP A 87 10.56 9.18 -6.72
CA ASP A 87 10.32 10.62 -6.93
C ASP A 87 8.91 11.05 -6.49
N SER A 88 7.97 10.11 -6.38
CA SER A 88 6.63 10.38 -5.83
C SER A 88 6.66 10.60 -4.31
N ILE A 89 7.80 10.36 -3.64
CA ILE A 89 7.96 10.45 -2.18
C ILE A 89 8.84 11.64 -1.84
N PHE A 90 8.35 12.50 -0.96
CA PHE A 90 9.17 13.53 -0.35
C PHE A 90 10.02 12.94 0.79
N GLU A 91 11.34 13.10 0.70
CA GLU A 91 12.28 12.82 1.79
C GLU A 91 12.63 14.12 2.52
N ARG A 92 12.67 14.04 3.86
CA ARG A 92 13.02 15.15 4.75
C ARG A 92 14.49 15.09 5.14
#